data_AF-A0A529TL58-F1
#
_entry.id   AF-A0A529TL58-F1
#
_cell.length_a   1.000
_cell.length_b   1.000
_cell.length_c   1.000
_cell.angle_alpha   90.00
_cell.angle_beta   90.00
_cell.angle_gamma   90.00
#
_symmetry.space_group_name_H-M   'P 1'
#
loop_
_entity.id
_entity.type
_entity.pdbx_description
1 polymer ?
#
loop_
_entity_poly.entity_id
_entity_poly.type
_entity_poly.pdbx_seq_one_letter_code
_entity_poly.pdbx_strand_id
1 'polypeptide(L)'
;MTMRRTILAAALFAFLPASFAWAEMPDAAKSLFEAKSVAERNTALSTLEASAAKDPASAYAAGAGEFFTALELLAGGLHRHGFDSPKSFMLPLMQLPVPENPNPQPLTY
;
A
#
# COMPACT_ATOMS: atom_id res chain seq x y z
N MET A 1 51.32 -2.36 16.31
CA MET A 1 50.17 -1.49 15.97
C MET A 1 49.16 -2.15 15.01
N THR A 2 49.57 -3.16 14.24
CA THR A 2 48.74 -3.94 13.30
C THR A 2 47.79 -4.93 13.98
N MET A 3 48.20 -5.58 15.07
CA MET A 3 47.40 -6.60 15.77
C MET A 3 46.15 -6.04 16.47
N ARG A 4 46.17 -4.78 16.94
CA ARG A 4 44.98 -4.12 17.51
C ARG A 4 43.96 -3.73 16.43
N ARG A 5 44.42 -3.42 15.21
CA ARG A 5 43.54 -3.09 14.07
C ARG A 5 42.80 -4.31 13.54
N THR A 6 43.44 -5.48 13.52
CA THR A 6 42.79 -6.74 13.14
C THR A 6 41.76 -7.20 14.17
N ILE A 7 42.03 -7.02 15.47
CA ILE A 7 41.05 -7.34 16.52
C ILE A 7 39.82 -6.42 16.45
N LEU A 8 40.03 -5.11 16.20
CA LEU A 8 38.93 -4.15 16.07
C LEU A 8 38.05 -4.42 14.83
N ALA A 9 38.67 -4.82 13.70
CA ALA A 9 37.94 -5.16 12.48
C ALA A 9 37.13 -6.46 12.62
N ALA A 10 37.66 -7.46 13.34
CA ALA A 10 36.95 -8.70 13.62
C ALA A 10 35.75 -8.49 14.57
N ALA A 11 35.90 -7.60 15.57
CA ALA A 11 34.81 -7.25 16.48
C ALA A 11 33.66 -6.52 15.77
N LEU A 12 33.95 -5.70 14.76
CA LEU A 12 32.92 -4.98 14.00
C LEU A 12 32.07 -5.93 13.12
N PHE A 13 32.66 -7.01 12.59
CA PHE A 13 31.94 -8.04 11.84
C PHE A 13 31.09 -8.96 12.74
N ALA A 14 31.51 -9.19 13.98
CA ALA A 14 30.76 -10.01 14.94
C ALA A 14 29.55 -9.28 15.56
N PHE A 15 29.52 -7.95 15.51
CA PHE A 15 28.43 -7.11 16.04
C PHE A 15 27.46 -6.58 14.99
N LEU A 16 27.65 -6.91 13.70
CA LEU A 16 26.64 -6.63 12.69
C LEU A 16 25.46 -7.57 12.93
N PRO A 17 24.27 -7.05 13.32
CA PRO A 17 23.09 -7.91 13.40
C PRO A 17 22.84 -8.46 12.00
N ALA A 18 23.02 -9.77 11.83
CA ALA A 18 22.76 -10.50 10.60
C ALA A 18 21.25 -10.59 10.27
N SER A 19 20.45 -9.67 10.78
CA SER A 19 19.01 -9.58 10.51
C SER A 19 18.79 -8.76 9.24
N PHE A 20 19.29 -9.27 8.12
CA PHE A 20 18.61 -9.05 6.83
C PHE A 20 17.38 -9.97 6.82
N ALA A 21 16.40 -9.68 7.68
CA ALA A 21 15.10 -10.28 7.54
C ALA A 21 14.53 -9.70 6.25
N TRP A 22 14.52 -10.50 5.17
CA TRP A 22 13.63 -10.20 4.07
C TRP A 22 12.23 -10.17 4.66
N ALA A 23 11.62 -9.00 4.66
CA ALA A 23 10.23 -8.86 5.05
C ALA A 23 9.41 -9.65 4.02
N GLU A 24 9.05 -10.88 4.40
CA GLU A 24 8.12 -11.67 3.61
C GLU A 24 6.79 -10.93 3.60
N MET A 25 6.31 -10.63 2.40
CA MET A 25 5.01 -9.97 2.25
C MET A 25 3.92 -10.93 2.73
N PRO A 26 2.99 -10.51 3.61
CA PRO A 26 1.91 -11.38 4.05
C PRO A 26 1.13 -11.94 2.86
N ASP A 27 0.80 -13.23 2.87
CA ASP A 27 0.01 -13.86 1.77
C ASP A 27 -1.34 -13.15 1.54
N ALA A 28 -1.93 -12.63 2.62
CA ALA A 28 -3.14 -11.82 2.56
C ALA A 28 -2.93 -10.50 1.81
N ALA A 29 -1.73 -9.91 1.85
CA ALA A 29 -1.40 -8.72 1.07
C ALA A 29 -1.34 -9.02 -0.43
N LYS A 30 -0.76 -10.16 -0.81
CA LYS A 30 -0.82 -10.62 -2.20
C LYS A 30 -2.27 -10.83 -2.65
N SER A 31 -3.05 -11.53 -1.82
CA SER A 31 -4.47 -11.80 -2.07
C SER A 31 -5.30 -10.53 -2.20
N LEU A 32 -4.97 -9.47 -1.44
CA LEU A 32 -5.61 -8.17 -1.50
C LEU A 32 -5.42 -7.48 -2.85
N PHE A 33 -4.17 -7.45 -3.35
CA PHE A 33 -3.83 -6.74 -4.59
C PHE A 33 -4.13 -7.54 -5.86
N GLU A 34 -4.21 -8.88 -5.77
CA GLU A 34 -4.56 -9.76 -6.88
C GLU A 34 -6.06 -10.12 -6.93
N ALA A 35 -6.86 -9.63 -5.98
CA ALA A 35 -8.29 -9.89 -5.89
C ALA A 35 -9.02 -9.48 -7.18
N LYS A 36 -9.94 -10.35 -7.65
CA LYS A 36 -10.76 -10.10 -8.85
C LYS A 36 -12.17 -9.64 -8.52
N SER A 37 -12.49 -9.59 -7.22
CA SER A 37 -13.78 -9.12 -6.73
C SER A 37 -13.63 -8.31 -5.45
N VAL A 38 -14.63 -7.46 -5.19
CA VAL A 38 -14.73 -6.69 -3.95
C VAL A 38 -14.79 -7.60 -2.72
N ALA A 39 -15.47 -8.74 -2.82
CA ALA A 39 -15.60 -9.69 -1.72
C ALA A 39 -14.25 -10.34 -1.36
N GLU A 40 -13.47 -10.78 -2.36
CA GLU A 40 -12.13 -11.32 -2.15
C GLU A 40 -11.20 -10.28 -1.52
N ARG A 41 -11.19 -9.05 -2.07
CA ARG A 41 -10.41 -7.94 -1.52
C ARG A 41 -10.76 -7.67 -0.06
N ASN A 42 -12.05 -7.55 0.27
CA ASN A 42 -12.49 -7.24 1.62
C ASN A 42 -12.14 -8.37 2.61
N THR A 43 -12.17 -9.63 2.16
CA THR A 43 -11.76 -10.78 2.99
C THR A 43 -10.26 -10.72 3.30
N ALA A 44 -9.43 -10.43 2.29
CA ALA A 44 -8.00 -10.27 2.45
C ALA A 44 -7.65 -9.07 3.35
N LEU A 45 -8.35 -7.95 3.20
CA LEU A 45 -8.18 -6.76 4.04
C LEU A 45 -8.49 -7.08 5.51
N SER A 46 -9.63 -7.73 5.78
CA SER A 46 -10.00 -8.12 7.13
C SER A 46 -8.97 -9.04 7.80
N THR A 47 -8.34 -9.92 7.00
CA THR A 47 -7.25 -10.80 7.48
C THR A 47 -6.00 -10.01 7.87
N LEU A 48 -5.64 -8.98 7.09
CA LEU A 48 -4.51 -8.10 7.38
C LEU A 48 -4.77 -7.24 8.62
N GLU A 49 -5.97 -6.66 8.73
CA GLU A 49 -6.38 -5.84 9.89
C GLU A 49 -6.33 -6.64 11.20
N ALA A 50 -6.80 -7.89 11.19
CA ALA A 50 -6.73 -8.77 12.35
C ALA A 50 -5.28 -9.04 12.80
N SER A 51 -4.31 -8.96 11.88
CA SER A 51 -2.89 -9.22 12.12
C SER A 51 -2.08 -7.94 12.40
N ALA A 52 -2.62 -6.76 12.08
CA ALA A 52 -1.91 -5.47 12.09
C ALA A 52 -1.28 -5.10 13.44
N ALA A 53 -1.89 -5.49 14.56
CA ALA A 53 -1.36 -5.21 15.90
C ALA A 53 -0.06 -5.97 16.22
N LYS A 54 0.19 -7.08 15.53
CA LYS A 54 1.31 -8.00 15.80
C LYS A 54 2.32 -8.04 14.66
N ASP A 55 1.90 -7.68 13.45
CA ASP A 55 2.72 -7.65 12.25
C ASP A 55 2.65 -6.27 11.57
N PRO A 56 3.73 -5.46 11.66
CA PRO A 56 3.82 -4.19 10.97
C PRO A 56 3.65 -4.28 9.44
N ALA A 57 4.05 -5.40 8.82
CA ALA A 57 3.86 -5.57 7.38
C ALA A 57 2.37 -5.71 7.02
N SER A 58 1.62 -6.44 7.84
CA SER A 58 0.16 -6.52 7.74
C SER A 58 -0.51 -5.16 7.94
N ALA A 59 -0.09 -4.37 8.92
CA ALA A 59 -0.61 -3.02 9.13
C ALA A 59 -0.38 -2.10 7.93
N TYR A 60 0.84 -2.14 7.36
CA TYR A 60 1.17 -1.39 6.16
C TYR A 60 0.33 -1.83 4.96
N ALA A 61 0.21 -3.15 4.74
CA ALA A 61 -0.56 -3.70 3.64
C ALA A 61 -2.07 -3.38 3.74
N ALA A 62 -2.63 -3.42 4.96
CA ALA A 62 -4.02 -3.02 5.20
C ALA A 62 -4.24 -1.55 4.81
N GLY A 63 -3.42 -0.63 5.32
CA GLY A 63 -3.53 0.79 4.99
C GLY A 63 -3.34 1.09 3.50
N ALA A 64 -2.43 0.37 2.83
CA ALA A 64 -2.27 0.47 1.38
C ALA A 64 -3.54 -0.01 0.63
N GLY A 65 -4.14 -1.11 1.06
CA GLY A 65 -5.39 -1.62 0.49
C GLY A 65 -6.57 -0.66 0.66
N GLU A 66 -6.72 -0.07 1.84
CA GLU A 66 -7.72 0.96 2.11
C GLU A 66 -7.51 2.19 1.22
N PHE A 67 -6.26 2.63 1.06
CA PHE A 67 -5.93 3.76 0.21
C PHE A 67 -6.34 3.53 -1.25
N PHE A 68 -5.97 2.39 -1.85
CA PHE A 68 -6.39 2.09 -3.22
C PHE A 68 -7.90 1.90 -3.37
N THR A 69 -8.56 1.36 -2.34
CA THR A 69 -10.03 1.29 -2.31
C THR A 69 -10.65 2.69 -2.32
N ALA A 70 -10.09 3.63 -1.56
CA ALA A 70 -10.55 5.02 -1.56
C ALA A 70 -10.35 5.69 -2.94
N LEU A 71 -9.23 5.42 -3.61
CA LEU A 71 -8.99 5.90 -4.97
C LEU A 71 -9.99 5.34 -5.99
N GLU A 72 -10.33 4.05 -5.89
CA GLU A 72 -11.34 3.42 -6.74
C GLU A 72 -12.72 4.06 -6.55
N LEU A 73 -13.13 4.26 -5.30
CA LEU A 73 -14.41 4.91 -4.97
C LEU A 73 -14.45 6.36 -5.46
N LEU A 74 -13.35 7.09 -5.30
CA LEU A 74 -13.21 8.45 -5.82
C LEU A 74 -13.33 8.48 -7.35
N ALA A 75 -12.55 7.65 -8.06
CA ALA A 75 -12.59 7.57 -9.52
C ALA A 75 -13.99 7.21 -10.03
N GLY A 76 -14.66 6.24 -9.38
CA GLY A 76 -16.02 5.84 -9.71
C GLY A 76 -17.04 6.96 -9.47
N GLY A 77 -16.87 7.73 -8.38
CA GLY A 77 -17.70 8.90 -8.10
C GLY A 77 -17.51 10.01 -9.12
N LEU A 78 -16.26 10.33 -9.46
CA LEU A 78 -15.92 11.32 -10.50
C LEU A 78 -16.55 10.92 -11.84
N HIS A 79 -16.34 9.68 -12.28
CA HIS A 79 -16.94 9.17 -13.52
C HIS A 79 -18.47 9.22 -13.50
N ARG A 80 -19.11 8.72 -12.43
CA ARG A 80 -20.58 8.68 -12.31
C ARG A 80 -21.21 10.06 -12.47
N HIS A 81 -20.57 11.09 -11.95
CA HIS A 81 -21.08 12.46 -11.95
C HIS A 81 -20.44 13.34 -13.03
N GLY A 82 -19.61 12.79 -13.92
CA GLY A 82 -19.00 13.53 -15.04
C GLY A 82 -17.96 14.57 -14.61
N PHE A 83 -17.30 14.36 -13.47
CA PHE A 83 -16.22 15.23 -13.01
C PHE A 83 -14.87 14.76 -13.55
N ASP A 84 -14.00 15.72 -13.84
CA ASP A 84 -12.60 15.47 -14.17
C ASP A 84 -11.78 15.07 -12.94
N SER A 85 -10.65 14.40 -13.18
CA SER A 85 -9.68 14.13 -12.13
C SER A 85 -9.12 15.43 -11.52
N PRO A 86 -9.07 15.57 -10.18
CA PRO A 86 -8.49 16.72 -9.53
C PRO A 86 -7.04 16.93 -9.95
N LYS A 87 -6.74 18.10 -10.53
CA LYS A 87 -5.36 18.50 -10.84
C LYS A 87 -4.70 19.02 -9.56
N SER A 88 -4.23 18.12 -8.70
CA SER A 88 -3.47 18.50 -7.51
C SER A 88 -2.03 18.85 -7.87
N PHE A 89 -1.57 20.05 -7.50
CA PHE A 89 -0.18 20.48 -7.71
C PHE A 89 0.81 19.73 -6.81
N MET A 90 0.37 19.26 -5.63
CA MET A 90 1.24 18.62 -4.63
C MET A 90 1.52 17.13 -4.91
N LEU A 91 0.68 16.47 -5.70
CA LEU A 91 0.85 15.07 -6.07
C LEU A 91 0.60 14.90 -7.58
N PRO A 92 1.56 15.31 -8.43
CA PRO A 92 1.40 15.32 -9.89
C PRO A 92 1.14 13.93 -10.51
N LEU A 93 1.31 12.85 -9.73
CA LEU A 93 1.04 11.47 -10.14
C LEU A 93 -0.40 11.00 -9.88
N MET A 94 -1.26 11.82 -9.26
CA MET A 94 -2.67 11.46 -8.98
C MET A 94 -3.67 11.94 -10.04
N GLN A 95 -3.25 12.08 -11.30
CA GLN A 95 -4.24 12.14 -12.40
C GLN A 95 -4.81 10.74 -12.56
N LEU A 96 -5.96 10.49 -11.94
CA LEU A 96 -6.69 9.26 -12.14
C LEU A 96 -7.18 9.24 -13.60
N PRO A 97 -6.90 8.18 -14.37
CA PRO A 97 -7.45 8.03 -15.71
C PRO A 97 -8.95 7.72 -15.60
N VAL A 98 -9.74 8.77 -15.42
CA VAL A 98 -11.20 8.70 -15.36
C VAL A 98 -11.73 8.90 -16.77
N PRO A 99 -12.37 7.90 -17.40
CA PRO A 99 -12.98 8.08 -18.71
C PRO A 99 -14.12 9.10 -18.66
N GLU A 100 -14.37 9.80 -19.76
CA GLU A 100 -15.54 10.66 -19.88
C GLU A 100 -16.84 9.85 -19.75
N ASN A 101 -17.82 10.39 -19.03
CA ASN A 101 -19.15 9.81 -18.94
C ASN A 101 -20.13 10.63 -19.80
N PRO A 102 -20.68 10.07 -20.90
CA PRO A 102 -21.57 10.81 -21.79
C PRO A 102 -22.92 11.16 -21.15
N ASN A 103 -23.30 10.51 -20.04
CA ASN A 103 -24.57 10.72 -19.34
C ASN A 103 -24.35 10.82 -17.82
N PRO A 104 -23.84 11.96 -17.31
CA PRO A 104 -23.55 12.12 -15.90
C PRO A 104 -24.81 12.17 -15.04
N GLN A 105 -24.75 11.58 -13.84
CA GLN A 105 -25.82 11.66 -12.85
C GLN A 105 -25.73 12.98 -12.06
N PRO A 106 -26.86 13.64 -11.74
CA PRO A 106 -26.83 14.85 -10.92
C PRO A 106 -26.32 14.55 -9.51
N LEU A 107 -25.43 15.41 -8.98
CA LEU A 107 -25.01 15.39 -7.58
C LEU A 107 -25.96 16.29 -6.78
N THR A 108 -26.60 15.74 -5.76
CA THR A 108 -27.48 16.49 -4.84
C THR A 108 -26.83 16.59 -3.46
N TYR A 109 -27.17 17.64 -2.70
CA TYR A 109 -26.56 18.01 -1.42
C TYR A 109 -27.57 17.90 -0.28
#